data_AF-A0A0F0E8N5-F1
#
_entry.id   AF-A0A0F0E8N5-F1
#
_cell.length_a   1.000
_cell.length_b   1.000
_cell.length_c   1.000
_cell.angle_alpha   90.00
_cell.angle_beta   90.00
_cell.angle_gamma   90.00
#
_symmetry.space_group_name_H-M   'P 1'
#
loop_
_entity.id
_entity.type
_entity.pdbx_description
1 polymer ?
#
loop_
_entity_poly.entity_id
_entity_poly.type
_entity_poly.pdbx_seq_one_letter_code
_entity_poly.pdbx_strand_id
1 'polypeptide(L)'
;MTVRYTIKQPLFASGERFPMLVDRQTGSPLFDPTVFTLTEFRMCNRASATIEQVLRALMLFHLFCDKHQIDLLANMRDGRLLELGDIDALVRLCRLPMTEVERPGEARPSQPVRTKTSSLEHYRAGPKASKAIPHVIGHHAATRLRYIARYIGWLADRRIQHLGASHPMRAPLRLAKDLTVQGLLTRIPTDKTRGKKRNSAHRRKALDEAAQERLWQVIARHSQENPWKGRHVRARNDLIVRWFMGLGIRRGELLGIRVTDIDFRTNQVVIARRADDLDDPRPHEPNAKTLARLLPLSDDLARRTRQYILEERRRCPRARQHAFLFVANGGAPLSLRGLNGVFSRLSNQCPELPKIFPHLFRHTYNYNFSKIADERHLNSEREKKVRSHLMGWSETSGSAEEYTYRETEREGREASLQLQEKMGKPRHDGAQ
;
A
#
# COMPACT_ATOMS: atom_id res chain seq x y z
N MET A 1 1.96 -29.37 -7.81
CA MET A 1 0.51 -29.10 -7.80
C MET A 1 0.27 -27.60 -7.71
N THR A 2 -0.57 -27.05 -8.58
CA THR A 2 -0.88 -25.61 -8.66
C THR A 2 -1.78 -25.16 -7.50
N VAL A 3 -1.56 -23.95 -6.99
CA VAL A 3 -2.42 -23.28 -5.98
C VAL A 3 -3.91 -23.39 -6.38
N ARG A 4 -4.77 -23.88 -5.47
CA ARG A 4 -6.19 -24.16 -5.77
C ARG A 4 -6.99 -22.92 -6.18
N TYR A 5 -6.75 -21.79 -5.54
CA TYR A 5 -7.50 -20.56 -5.78
C TYR A 5 -6.69 -19.49 -6.51
N THR A 6 -7.36 -18.59 -7.21
CA THR A 6 -6.74 -17.42 -7.82
C THR A 6 -7.70 -16.25 -7.91
N ILE A 7 -7.18 -15.02 -7.89
CA ILE A 7 -7.99 -13.83 -8.09
C ILE A 7 -7.92 -13.44 -9.56
N LYS A 8 -9.08 -13.36 -10.22
CA LYS A 8 -9.23 -12.81 -11.57
C LYS A 8 -9.92 -11.45 -11.48
N GLN A 9 -9.59 -10.54 -12.39
CA GLN A 9 -10.21 -9.22 -12.47
C GLN A 9 -10.78 -9.02 -13.87
N PRO A 10 -11.99 -9.52 -14.16
CA PRO A 10 -12.66 -9.23 -15.42
C PRO A 10 -12.97 -7.74 -15.56
N LEU A 11 -12.96 -7.30 -16.82
CA LEU A 11 -13.45 -6.01 -17.25
C LEU A 11 -14.85 -6.22 -17.84
N PHE A 12 -15.85 -5.61 -17.24
CA PHE A 12 -17.23 -5.66 -17.73
C PHE A 12 -17.43 -4.65 -18.87
N ALA A 13 -18.48 -4.83 -19.67
CA ALA A 13 -18.82 -3.93 -20.77
C ALA A 13 -19.07 -2.47 -20.29
N SER A 14 -19.44 -2.29 -19.02
CA SER A 14 -19.59 -0.98 -18.36
C SER A 14 -18.26 -0.29 -18.05
N GLY A 15 -17.11 -0.96 -18.22
CA GLY A 15 -15.79 -0.46 -17.80
C GLY A 15 -15.43 -0.86 -16.36
N GLU A 16 -16.39 -1.41 -15.62
CA GLU A 16 -16.21 -1.89 -14.27
C GLU A 16 -15.15 -2.99 -14.21
N ARG A 17 -14.23 -2.87 -13.24
CA ARG A 17 -13.25 -3.91 -12.93
C ARG A 17 -13.57 -4.50 -11.58
N PHE A 18 -14.21 -5.68 -11.56
CA PHE A 18 -14.58 -6.34 -10.31
C PHE A 18 -13.74 -7.59 -10.06
N PRO A 19 -12.81 -7.57 -9.08
CA PRO A 19 -12.01 -8.74 -8.73
C PRO A 19 -12.91 -9.86 -8.17
N MET A 20 -12.62 -11.10 -8.53
CA MET A 20 -13.31 -12.30 -8.06
C MET A 20 -12.32 -13.39 -7.66
N LEU A 21 -12.63 -14.11 -6.58
CA LEU A 21 -11.87 -15.28 -6.14
C LEU A 21 -12.42 -16.51 -6.86
N VAL A 22 -11.57 -17.18 -7.64
CA VAL A 22 -11.94 -18.27 -8.56
C VAL A 22 -11.22 -19.55 -8.16
N ASP A 23 -11.95 -20.66 -8.15
CA ASP A 23 -11.35 -22.00 -8.04
C ASP A 23 -10.73 -22.37 -9.39
N ARG A 24 -9.45 -22.75 -9.40
CA ARG A 24 -8.72 -23.09 -10.62
C ARG A 24 -9.16 -24.40 -11.24
N GLN A 25 -9.71 -25.32 -10.46
CA GLN A 25 -10.16 -26.62 -10.96
C GLN A 25 -11.47 -26.47 -11.74
N THR A 26 -12.42 -25.71 -11.19
CA THR A 26 -13.73 -25.51 -11.83
C THR A 26 -13.76 -24.32 -12.78
N GLY A 27 -12.85 -23.36 -12.60
CA GLY A 27 -12.85 -22.09 -13.33
C GLY A 27 -13.92 -21.09 -12.84
N SER A 28 -14.73 -21.48 -11.85
CA SER A 28 -15.87 -20.70 -11.36
C SER A 28 -15.51 -19.82 -10.16
N PRO A 29 -16.08 -18.60 -10.05
CA PRO A 29 -15.98 -17.79 -8.84
C PRO A 29 -16.59 -18.50 -7.63
N LEU A 30 -15.95 -18.37 -6.46
CA LEU A 30 -16.54 -18.81 -5.20
C LEU A 30 -17.74 -17.93 -4.86
N PHE A 31 -18.89 -18.56 -4.64
CA PHE A 31 -20.17 -17.86 -4.43
C PHE A 31 -20.13 -16.92 -3.23
N ASP A 32 -19.80 -17.41 -2.03
CA ASP A 32 -19.86 -16.60 -0.82
C ASP A 32 -18.83 -15.44 -0.79
N PRO A 33 -17.55 -15.61 -1.18
CA PRO A 33 -16.63 -14.49 -1.33
C PRO A 33 -17.10 -13.44 -2.34
N THR A 34 -17.72 -13.86 -3.44
CA THR A 34 -18.27 -12.94 -4.45
C THR A 34 -19.43 -12.14 -3.88
N VAL A 35 -20.43 -12.78 -3.26
CA VAL A 35 -21.56 -12.09 -2.65
C VAL A 35 -21.09 -11.13 -1.56
N PHE A 36 -20.21 -11.59 -0.66
CA PHE A 36 -19.65 -10.75 0.41
C PHE A 36 -18.95 -9.51 -0.13
N THR A 37 -18.09 -9.66 -1.14
CA THR A 37 -17.36 -8.51 -1.70
C THR A 37 -18.26 -7.57 -2.50
N LEU A 38 -19.32 -8.07 -3.13
CA LEU A 38 -20.34 -7.24 -3.76
C LEU A 38 -21.09 -6.39 -2.72
N THR A 39 -21.65 -7.02 -1.68
CA THR A 39 -22.53 -6.33 -0.72
C THR A 39 -21.76 -5.47 0.27
N GLU A 40 -20.65 -5.96 0.82
CA GLU A 40 -19.94 -5.30 1.93
C GLU A 40 -18.90 -4.26 1.49
N PHE A 41 -18.53 -4.26 0.19
CA PHE A 41 -17.48 -3.41 -0.35
C PHE A 41 -17.89 -2.70 -1.63
N ARG A 42 -18.33 -3.42 -2.67
CA ARG A 42 -18.62 -2.77 -3.96
C ARG A 42 -19.83 -1.84 -3.88
N MET A 43 -20.93 -2.28 -3.27
CA MET A 43 -22.10 -1.43 -3.01
C MET A 43 -21.77 -0.22 -2.11
N CYS A 44 -20.73 -0.33 -1.27
CA CYS A 44 -20.20 0.79 -0.49
C CYS A 44 -19.16 1.63 -1.27
N ASN A 45 -19.17 1.57 -2.61
CA ASN A 45 -18.27 2.31 -3.50
C ASN A 45 -16.78 2.11 -3.20
N ARG A 46 -16.38 0.93 -2.72
CA ARG A 46 -14.97 0.62 -2.49
C ARG A 46 -14.28 0.28 -3.82
N ALA A 47 -13.08 0.81 -3.99
CA ALA A 47 -12.27 0.60 -5.19
C ALA A 47 -11.87 -0.88 -5.36
N SER A 48 -11.70 -1.30 -6.62
CA SER A 48 -11.31 -2.67 -7.00
C SER A 48 -10.04 -3.13 -6.29
N ALA A 49 -9.04 -2.27 -6.14
CA ALA A 49 -7.81 -2.60 -5.40
C ALA A 49 -8.06 -2.96 -3.92
N THR A 50 -9.06 -2.34 -3.28
CA THR A 50 -9.48 -2.70 -1.92
C THR A 50 -10.19 -4.05 -1.90
N ILE A 51 -11.10 -4.29 -2.85
CA ILE A 51 -11.78 -5.59 -2.99
C ILE A 51 -10.76 -6.71 -3.23
N GLU A 52 -9.76 -6.49 -4.09
CA GLU A 52 -8.67 -7.42 -4.33
C GLU A 52 -7.87 -7.72 -3.05
N GLN A 53 -7.66 -6.73 -2.18
CA GLN A 53 -7.01 -6.93 -0.88
C GLN A 53 -7.86 -7.78 0.08
N VAL A 54 -9.18 -7.60 0.07
CA VAL A 54 -10.13 -8.43 0.82
C VAL A 54 -10.07 -9.86 0.31
N LEU A 55 -10.20 -10.07 -1.00
CA LEU A 55 -10.17 -11.41 -1.60
C LEU A 55 -8.84 -12.13 -1.36
N ARG A 56 -7.71 -11.42 -1.30
CA ARG A 56 -6.43 -12.03 -0.89
C ARG A 56 -6.47 -12.57 0.54
N ALA A 57 -7.14 -11.88 1.45
CA ALA A 57 -7.34 -12.36 2.81
C ALA A 57 -8.29 -13.57 2.84
N LEU A 58 -9.37 -13.53 2.05
CA LEU A 58 -10.31 -14.66 1.94
C LEU A 58 -9.67 -15.88 1.26
N MET A 59 -8.83 -15.67 0.27
CA MET A 59 -8.07 -16.74 -0.38
C MET A 59 -7.17 -17.47 0.62
N LEU A 60 -6.48 -16.72 1.49
CA LEU A 60 -5.70 -17.31 2.59
C LEU A 60 -6.59 -18.11 3.54
N PHE A 61 -7.77 -17.60 3.88
CA PHE A 61 -8.73 -18.30 4.73
C PHE A 61 -9.27 -19.59 4.10
N HIS A 62 -9.64 -19.58 2.81
CA HIS A 62 -10.08 -20.79 2.11
C HIS A 62 -8.96 -21.83 1.99
N LEU A 63 -7.71 -21.41 1.72
CA LEU A 63 -6.55 -22.31 1.76
C LEU A 63 -6.32 -22.90 3.17
N PHE A 64 -6.56 -22.11 4.22
CA PHE A 64 -6.51 -22.60 5.60
C PHE A 64 -7.59 -23.66 5.85
N CYS A 65 -8.85 -23.38 5.50
CA CYS A 65 -9.95 -24.32 5.65
C CYS A 65 -9.67 -25.63 4.92
N ASP A 66 -9.19 -25.57 3.68
CA ASP A 66 -8.85 -26.77 2.90
C ASP A 66 -7.72 -27.59 3.55
N LYS A 67 -6.65 -26.92 4.01
CA LYS A 67 -5.50 -27.58 4.63
C LYS A 67 -5.85 -28.24 5.96
N HIS A 68 -6.77 -27.64 6.72
CA HIS A 68 -7.23 -28.14 8.01
C HIS A 68 -8.52 -28.97 7.91
N GLN A 69 -9.02 -29.23 6.68
CA GLN A 69 -10.26 -29.97 6.43
C GLN A 69 -11.48 -29.40 7.18
N ILE A 70 -11.56 -28.08 7.27
CA ILE A 70 -12.64 -27.36 7.96
C ILE A 70 -13.76 -27.05 6.95
N ASP A 71 -14.90 -27.71 7.10
CA ASP A 71 -16.15 -27.32 6.43
C ASP A 71 -16.93 -26.34 7.32
N LEU A 72 -16.75 -25.05 7.03
CA LEU A 72 -17.37 -23.99 7.83
C LEU A 72 -18.91 -24.00 7.70
N LEU A 73 -19.46 -24.34 6.53
CA LEU A 73 -20.91 -24.37 6.31
C LEU A 73 -21.55 -25.53 7.08
N ALA A 74 -20.91 -26.70 7.08
CA ALA A 74 -21.32 -27.83 7.91
C ALA A 74 -21.23 -27.48 9.40
N ASN A 75 -20.11 -26.90 9.85
CA ASN A 75 -19.94 -26.48 11.26
C ASN A 75 -21.05 -25.50 11.70
N MET A 76 -21.41 -24.54 10.85
CA MET A 76 -22.50 -23.59 11.16
C MET A 76 -23.87 -24.25 11.31
N ARG A 77 -24.12 -25.40 10.67
CA ARG A 77 -25.38 -26.15 10.86
C ARG A 77 -25.48 -26.72 12.27
N ASP A 78 -24.34 -27.08 12.85
CA ASP A 78 -24.23 -27.61 14.21
C ASP A 78 -24.00 -26.51 15.27
N GLY A 79 -24.12 -25.22 14.89
CA GLY A 79 -23.86 -24.09 15.77
C GLY A 79 -22.39 -23.90 16.17
N ARG A 80 -21.45 -24.50 15.41
CA ARG A 80 -20.00 -24.38 15.61
C ARG A 80 -19.37 -23.48 14.55
N LEU A 81 -18.17 -22.97 14.84
CA LEU A 81 -17.32 -22.22 13.91
C LEU A 81 -15.87 -22.72 13.99
N LEU A 82 -14.92 -21.84 14.30
CA LEU A 82 -13.51 -22.17 14.50
C LEU A 82 -13.25 -22.37 15.99
N GLU A 83 -12.48 -23.40 16.33
CA GLU A 83 -12.02 -23.61 17.69
C GLU A 83 -10.82 -22.70 18.01
N LEU A 84 -10.46 -22.62 19.30
CA LEU A 84 -9.33 -21.79 19.74
C LEU A 84 -8.02 -22.17 19.04
N GLY A 85 -7.80 -23.47 18.81
CA GLY A 85 -6.64 -23.98 18.09
C GLY A 85 -6.60 -23.53 16.63
N ASP A 86 -7.76 -23.51 15.96
CA ASP A 86 -7.90 -23.04 14.59
C ASP A 86 -7.63 -21.53 14.49
N ILE A 87 -8.15 -20.75 15.44
CA ILE A 87 -7.93 -19.30 15.53
C ILE A 87 -6.43 -19.01 15.66
N ASP A 88 -5.73 -19.70 16.55
CA ASP A 88 -4.29 -19.52 16.74
C ASP A 88 -3.48 -19.92 15.48
N ALA A 89 -3.87 -21.01 14.81
CA ALA A 89 -3.25 -21.46 13.57
C ALA A 89 -3.46 -20.45 12.42
N LEU A 90 -4.68 -19.94 12.27
CA LEU A 90 -5.04 -18.94 11.27
C LEU A 90 -4.30 -17.61 11.50
N VAL A 91 -4.15 -17.18 12.76
CA VAL A 91 -3.38 -15.99 13.11
C VAL A 91 -1.91 -16.14 12.75
N ARG A 92 -1.31 -17.31 12.99
CA ARG A 92 0.07 -17.60 12.54
C ARG A 92 0.17 -17.55 11.01
N LEU A 93 -0.78 -18.16 10.30
CA LEU A 93 -0.81 -18.16 8.84
C LEU A 93 -0.93 -16.75 8.26
N CYS A 94 -1.75 -15.88 8.87
CA CYS A 94 -1.90 -14.49 8.45
C CYS A 94 -0.59 -13.69 8.49
N ARG A 95 0.40 -14.13 9.29
CA ARG A 95 1.73 -13.52 9.40
C ARG A 95 2.73 -14.03 8.36
N LEU A 96 2.38 -15.01 7.53
CA LEU A 96 3.25 -15.54 6.48
C LEU A 96 2.98 -14.86 5.13
N PRO A 97 3.97 -14.69 4.25
CA PRO A 97 3.75 -14.18 2.90
C PRO A 97 2.92 -15.19 2.08
N MET A 98 2.17 -14.70 1.08
CA MET A 98 1.29 -15.57 0.27
C MET A 98 2.04 -16.74 -0.37
N THR A 99 3.29 -16.54 -0.78
CA THR A 99 4.13 -17.57 -1.37
C THR A 99 4.36 -18.76 -0.44
N GLU A 100 4.38 -18.56 0.88
CA GLU A 100 4.51 -19.62 1.88
C GLU A 100 3.16 -20.26 2.20
N VAL A 101 2.08 -19.48 2.19
CA VAL A 101 0.71 -19.98 2.37
C VAL A 101 0.31 -20.92 1.22
N GLU A 102 0.74 -20.59 0.01
CA GLU A 102 0.46 -21.31 -1.23
C GLU A 102 1.35 -22.55 -1.43
N ARG A 103 2.42 -22.73 -0.63
CA ARG A 103 3.22 -23.93 -0.69
C ARG A 103 2.39 -25.14 -0.25
N PRO A 104 2.41 -26.24 -1.01
CA PRO A 104 1.86 -27.50 -0.54
C PRO A 104 2.50 -27.80 0.81
N GLY A 105 1.69 -27.92 1.86
CA GLY A 105 2.19 -28.44 3.12
C GLY A 105 2.47 -29.92 2.92
N GLU A 106 3.69 -30.38 3.16
CA GLU A 106 3.87 -31.75 3.61
C GLU A 106 2.97 -31.94 4.82
N ALA A 107 2.01 -32.86 4.72
CA ALA A 107 1.25 -33.30 5.87
C ALA A 107 2.27 -33.82 6.87
N ARG A 108 2.56 -33.05 7.93
CA ARG A 108 3.32 -33.62 9.05
C ARG A 108 2.42 -34.70 9.64
N PRO A 109 2.84 -35.98 9.67
CA PRO A 109 2.07 -37.01 10.32
C PRO A 109 1.80 -36.58 11.76
N SER A 110 0.55 -36.73 12.18
CA SER A 110 0.12 -36.56 13.57
C SER A 110 0.99 -37.45 14.46
N GLN A 111 2.01 -36.87 15.11
CA GLN A 111 2.71 -37.57 16.17
C GLN A 111 1.78 -37.65 17.38
N PRO A 112 1.70 -38.82 18.04
CA PRO A 112 0.87 -38.98 19.22
C PRO A 112 1.34 -38.02 20.31
N VAL A 113 0.39 -37.30 20.92
CA VAL A 113 0.64 -36.40 22.04
C VAL A 113 1.12 -37.23 23.22
N ARG A 114 2.44 -37.31 23.42
CA ARG A 114 3.02 -37.80 24.68
C ARG A 114 2.87 -36.71 25.74
N THR A 115 2.03 -36.95 26.72
CA THR A 115 1.91 -36.19 27.96
C THR A 115 3.18 -36.35 28.80
N LYS A 116 4.20 -35.55 28.51
CA LYS A 116 5.22 -35.22 29.50
C LYS A 116 5.17 -33.72 29.75
N THR A 117 4.88 -33.35 30.98
CA THR A 117 4.93 -31.98 31.50
C THR A 117 6.35 -31.44 31.32
N SER A 118 6.58 -30.75 30.21
CA SER A 118 7.80 -29.97 30.01
C SER A 118 7.59 -28.55 30.54
N SER A 119 8.58 -28.03 31.26
CA SER A 119 8.67 -26.64 31.72
C SER A 119 8.19 -25.63 30.66
N LEU A 120 7.47 -24.60 31.10
CA LEU A 120 7.02 -23.47 30.26
C LEU A 120 8.18 -22.76 29.54
N GLU A 121 9.42 -22.89 30.04
CA GLU A 121 10.63 -22.38 29.39
C GLU A 121 10.91 -23.08 28.05
N HIS A 122 10.55 -24.35 27.92
CA HIS A 122 10.71 -25.11 26.68
C HIS A 122 9.74 -24.65 25.58
N TYR A 123 8.63 -24.01 25.96
CA TYR A 123 7.66 -23.37 25.06
C TYR A 123 8.04 -21.90 24.74
N ARG A 124 8.76 -21.22 25.64
CA ARG A 124 9.32 -19.87 25.43
C ARG A 124 10.61 -19.89 24.62
N ALA A 125 11.38 -20.98 24.70
CA ALA A 125 12.49 -21.26 23.82
C ALA A 125 11.95 -21.47 22.41
N GLY A 126 11.91 -20.39 21.63
CA GLY A 126 11.59 -20.45 20.22
C GLY A 126 12.44 -21.53 19.52
N PRO A 127 11.94 -22.17 18.47
CA PRO A 127 12.65 -23.26 17.81
C PRO A 127 14.07 -22.82 17.45
N LYS A 128 15.07 -23.65 17.81
CA LYS A 128 16.47 -23.48 17.39
C LYS A 128 16.50 -23.12 15.91
N ALA A 129 17.23 -22.05 15.59
CA ALA A 129 17.29 -21.35 14.31
C ALA A 129 17.09 -22.26 13.08
N SER A 130 15.83 -22.49 12.72
CA SER A 130 15.45 -22.88 11.37
C SER A 130 15.37 -21.60 10.56
N LYS A 131 15.89 -21.59 9.32
CA LYS A 131 15.94 -20.44 8.41
C LYS A 131 14.74 -19.51 8.66
N ALA A 132 15.03 -18.27 9.11
CA ALA A 132 14.01 -17.32 9.52
C ALA A 132 12.89 -17.25 8.48
N ILE A 133 11.72 -17.83 8.81
CA ILE A 133 10.59 -17.83 7.89
C ILE A 133 10.21 -16.36 7.69
N PRO A 134 10.19 -15.85 6.45
CA PRO A 134 9.85 -14.46 6.20
C PRO A 134 8.45 -14.19 6.75
N HIS A 135 8.30 -13.15 7.57
CA HIS A 135 7.01 -12.70 8.09
C HIS A 135 6.54 -11.43 7.36
N VAL A 136 5.23 -11.30 7.12
CA VAL A 136 4.67 -10.03 6.63
C VAL A 136 4.68 -8.99 7.75
N ILE A 137 4.83 -7.71 7.37
CA ILE A 137 4.77 -6.58 8.32
C ILE A 137 3.44 -6.64 9.09
N GLY A 138 3.47 -6.35 10.39
CA GLY A 138 2.32 -6.51 11.30
C GLY A 138 1.01 -5.88 10.81
N HIS A 139 1.08 -4.75 10.09
CA HIS A 139 -0.10 -4.12 9.48
C HIS A 139 -0.79 -5.01 8.42
N HIS A 140 -0.03 -5.72 7.57
CA HIS A 140 -0.62 -6.62 6.58
C HIS A 140 -1.33 -7.82 7.23
N ALA A 141 -0.72 -8.38 8.28
CA ALA A 141 -1.36 -9.44 9.07
C ALA A 141 -2.65 -8.93 9.76
N ALA A 142 -2.61 -7.72 10.33
CA ALA A 142 -3.78 -7.08 10.92
C ALA A 142 -4.92 -6.88 9.90
N THR A 143 -4.61 -6.40 8.69
CA THR A 143 -5.63 -6.22 7.65
C THR A 143 -6.24 -7.54 7.22
N ARG A 144 -5.45 -8.60 7.05
CA ARG A 144 -5.95 -9.94 6.74
C ARG A 144 -6.92 -10.43 7.81
N LEU A 145 -6.51 -10.38 9.08
CA LEU A 145 -7.33 -10.81 10.21
C LEU A 145 -8.65 -10.05 10.29
N ARG A 146 -8.64 -8.72 10.09
CA ARG A 146 -9.88 -7.91 10.08
C ARG A 146 -10.85 -8.36 8.98
N TYR A 147 -10.35 -8.57 7.77
CA TYR A 147 -11.22 -8.99 6.67
C TYR A 147 -11.74 -10.41 6.83
N ILE A 148 -10.92 -11.33 7.34
CA ILE A 148 -11.34 -12.70 7.62
C ILE A 148 -12.39 -12.72 8.75
N ALA A 149 -12.16 -11.99 9.84
CA ALA A 149 -13.14 -11.88 10.92
C ALA A 149 -14.47 -11.29 10.44
N ARG A 150 -14.43 -10.22 9.63
CA ARG A 150 -15.64 -9.63 9.03
C ARG A 150 -16.38 -10.63 8.13
N TYR A 151 -15.65 -11.43 7.34
CA TYR A 151 -16.23 -12.43 6.45
C TYR A 151 -16.89 -13.58 7.22
N ILE A 152 -16.23 -14.13 8.24
CA ILE A 152 -16.80 -15.19 9.09
C ILE A 152 -18.05 -14.67 9.81
N GLY A 153 -17.99 -13.45 10.36
CA GLY A 153 -19.14 -12.79 10.98
C GLY A 153 -20.31 -12.65 10.01
N TRP A 154 -20.05 -12.17 8.80
CA TRP A 154 -21.06 -12.01 7.75
C TRP A 154 -21.70 -13.34 7.35
N LEU A 155 -20.93 -14.41 7.19
CA LEU A 155 -21.45 -15.75 6.90
C LEU A 155 -22.37 -16.26 8.01
N ALA A 156 -21.93 -16.13 9.26
CA ALA A 156 -22.71 -16.55 10.42
C ALA A 156 -24.01 -15.74 10.55
N ASP A 157 -23.95 -14.42 10.35
CA ASP A 157 -25.13 -13.54 10.39
C ASP A 157 -26.14 -13.90 9.29
N ARG A 158 -25.67 -14.12 8.06
CA ARG A 158 -26.50 -14.59 6.96
C ARG A 158 -27.19 -15.91 7.30
N ARG A 159 -26.46 -16.88 7.87
CA ARG A 159 -27.05 -18.15 8.29
C ARG A 159 -28.06 -17.96 9.42
N ILE A 160 -27.74 -17.17 10.44
CA ILE A 160 -28.64 -16.85 11.56
C ILE A 160 -29.94 -16.22 11.03
N GLN A 161 -29.88 -15.30 10.06
CA GLN A 161 -31.07 -14.68 9.48
C GLN A 161 -31.98 -15.68 8.76
N HIS A 162 -31.42 -16.74 8.16
CA HIS A 162 -32.20 -17.83 7.57
C HIS A 162 -32.77 -18.82 8.61
N LEU A 163 -32.29 -18.80 9.85
CA LEU A 163 -32.86 -19.59 10.94
C LEU A 163 -34.07 -18.86 11.53
N GLY A 164 -35.20 -19.55 11.64
CA GLY A 164 -36.38 -19.03 12.35
C GLY A 164 -36.05 -18.63 13.80
N ALA A 165 -36.84 -17.72 14.37
CA ALA A 165 -36.56 -17.15 15.70
C ALA A 165 -36.39 -18.21 16.80
N SER A 166 -37.18 -19.29 16.75
CA SER A 166 -37.18 -20.39 17.72
C SER A 166 -36.25 -21.55 17.36
N HIS A 167 -35.44 -21.43 16.30
CA HIS A 167 -34.56 -22.52 15.87
C HIS A 167 -33.47 -22.78 16.94
N PRO A 168 -33.24 -24.03 17.38
CA PRO A 168 -32.36 -24.34 18.51
C PRO A 168 -30.91 -23.92 18.26
N MET A 169 -30.44 -23.95 17.01
CA MET A 169 -29.07 -23.54 16.64
C MET A 169 -28.87 -22.02 16.53
N ARG A 170 -29.92 -21.19 16.67
CA ARG A 170 -29.81 -19.74 16.50
C ARG A 170 -28.92 -19.09 17.58
N ALA A 171 -29.15 -19.44 18.85
CA ALA A 171 -28.37 -18.91 19.97
C ALA A 171 -26.94 -19.49 20.04
N PRO A 172 -26.72 -20.82 19.89
CA PRO A 172 -25.38 -21.39 19.81
C PRO A 172 -24.52 -20.78 18.70
N LEU A 173 -25.09 -20.63 17.49
CA LEU A 173 -24.34 -20.05 16.36
C LEU A 173 -23.99 -18.58 16.61
N ARG A 174 -24.87 -17.82 17.26
CA ARG A 174 -24.57 -16.43 17.66
C ARG A 174 -23.40 -16.38 18.65
N LEU A 175 -23.41 -17.22 19.68
CA LEU A 175 -22.31 -17.30 20.65
C LEU A 175 -21.00 -17.71 19.96
N ALA A 176 -21.05 -18.74 19.10
CA ALA A 176 -19.88 -19.18 18.34
C ALA A 176 -19.33 -18.06 17.44
N LYS A 177 -20.20 -17.28 16.79
CA LYS A 177 -19.83 -16.09 16.01
C LYS A 177 -19.06 -15.10 16.86
N ASP A 178 -19.62 -14.72 18.00
CA ASP A 178 -19.04 -13.68 18.85
C ASP A 178 -17.67 -14.13 19.41
N LEU A 179 -17.57 -15.38 19.87
CA LEU A 179 -16.31 -15.96 20.33
C LEU A 179 -15.25 -16.00 19.23
N THR A 180 -15.62 -16.43 18.01
CA THR A 180 -14.68 -16.54 16.89
C THR A 180 -14.21 -15.16 16.42
N VAL A 181 -15.14 -14.23 16.22
CA VAL A 181 -14.84 -12.87 15.76
C VAL A 181 -13.99 -12.15 16.81
N GLN A 182 -14.38 -12.16 18.09
CA GLN A 182 -13.57 -11.56 19.16
C GLN A 182 -12.21 -12.25 19.31
N GLY A 183 -12.17 -13.58 19.20
CA GLY A 183 -10.93 -14.35 19.26
C GLY A 183 -9.91 -13.94 18.17
N LEU A 184 -10.39 -13.64 16.96
CA LEU A 184 -9.56 -13.12 15.87
C LEU A 184 -9.18 -11.66 16.10
N LEU A 185 -10.12 -10.81 16.50
CA LEU A 185 -9.90 -9.37 16.67
C LEU A 185 -8.93 -9.06 17.82
N THR A 186 -9.01 -9.77 18.93
CA THR A 186 -8.09 -9.63 20.08
C THR A 186 -6.65 -10.01 19.75
N ARG A 187 -6.46 -10.90 18.76
CA ARG A 187 -5.15 -11.34 18.27
C ARG A 187 -4.61 -10.52 17.10
N ILE A 188 -5.37 -9.53 16.63
CA ILE A 188 -4.83 -8.54 15.71
C ILE A 188 -3.59 -7.95 16.38
N PRO A 189 -2.43 -7.93 15.70
CA PRO A 189 -1.26 -7.24 16.22
C PRO A 189 -1.66 -5.80 16.53
N THR A 190 -1.81 -5.50 17.82
CA THR A 190 -1.97 -4.12 18.25
C THR A 190 -0.64 -3.47 17.93
N ASP A 191 -0.71 -2.39 17.18
CA ASP A 191 0.44 -1.54 16.89
C ASP A 191 0.83 -0.80 18.19
N LYS A 192 1.10 -1.53 19.29
CA LYS A 192 1.82 -1.03 20.47
C LYS A 192 3.26 -0.62 20.08
N THR A 193 3.66 -0.89 18.84
CA THR A 193 4.78 -0.26 18.12
C THR A 193 4.53 1.18 17.65
N ARG A 194 3.32 1.76 17.80
CA ARG A 194 3.18 3.23 17.86
C ARG A 194 3.87 3.84 19.09
N GLY A 195 4.05 3.06 20.16
CA GLY A 195 4.77 3.45 21.39
C GLY A 195 6.26 3.08 21.39
N LYS A 196 6.71 2.10 20.59
CA LYS A 196 8.14 1.87 20.33
C LYS A 196 8.63 2.77 19.19
N LYS A 197 8.60 4.08 19.43
CA LYS A 197 9.51 5.07 18.82
C LYS A 197 10.97 4.83 19.28
N ARG A 198 11.43 3.56 19.34
CA ARG A 198 12.82 3.26 19.69
C ARG A 198 13.64 3.54 18.43
N ASN A 199 14.38 4.67 18.48
CA ASN A 199 15.28 5.22 17.47
C ASN A 199 14.59 6.09 16.40
N SER A 200 13.96 7.20 16.82
CA SER A 200 13.43 8.24 15.90
C SER A 200 14.51 9.04 15.16
N ALA A 201 15.80 8.84 15.46
CA ALA A 201 16.92 9.53 14.80
C ALA A 201 17.02 9.26 13.29
N HIS A 202 16.37 8.20 12.78
CA HIS A 202 16.39 7.82 11.36
C HIS A 202 15.00 7.89 10.70
N ARG A 203 14.33 9.04 10.85
CA ARG A 203 13.06 9.32 10.19
C ARG A 203 13.19 10.03 8.84
N ARG A 204 14.39 10.08 8.24
CA ARG A 204 14.57 10.62 6.88
C ARG A 204 13.97 9.65 5.85
N LYS A 205 12.67 9.79 5.62
CA LYS A 205 11.94 9.16 4.50
C LYS A 205 12.08 9.95 3.20
N ALA A 206 12.93 10.96 3.16
CA ALA A 206 13.18 11.82 2.01
C ALA A 206 14.63 11.68 1.56
N LEU A 207 14.88 11.92 0.28
CA LEU A 207 16.25 12.07 -0.23
C LEU A 207 16.85 13.37 0.34
N ASP A 208 18.08 13.29 0.86
CA ASP A 208 18.83 14.51 1.18
C ASP A 208 19.28 15.22 -0.11
N GLU A 209 19.83 16.43 0.04
CA GLU A 209 20.20 17.28 -1.10
C GLU A 209 21.27 16.63 -1.98
N ALA A 210 22.27 15.98 -1.38
CA ALA A 210 23.31 15.29 -2.12
C ALA A 210 22.74 14.12 -2.95
N ALA A 211 21.84 13.32 -2.39
CA ALA A 211 21.17 12.24 -3.11
C ALA A 211 20.22 12.77 -4.20
N GLN A 212 19.57 13.92 -3.99
CA GLN A 212 18.75 14.58 -5.02
C GLN A 212 19.61 15.04 -6.19
N GLU A 213 20.75 15.69 -5.92
CA GLU A 213 21.67 16.15 -6.96
C GLU A 213 22.26 14.98 -7.76
N ARG A 214 22.73 13.95 -7.05
CA ARG A 214 23.22 12.72 -7.68
C ARG A 214 22.15 12.05 -8.54
N LEU A 215 20.91 12.00 -8.07
CA LEU A 215 19.79 11.48 -8.85
C LEU A 215 19.63 12.25 -10.18
N TRP A 216 19.74 13.58 -10.17
CA TRP A 216 19.63 14.40 -11.39
C TRP A 216 20.73 14.10 -12.41
N GLN A 217 21.95 13.90 -11.95
CA GLN A 217 23.10 13.56 -12.80
C GLN A 217 22.92 12.18 -13.46
N VAL A 218 22.46 11.20 -12.70
CA VAL A 218 22.26 9.82 -13.19
C VAL A 218 21.12 9.73 -14.19
N ILE A 219 19.97 10.34 -13.91
CA ILE A 219 18.79 10.20 -14.78
C ILE A 219 18.88 11.03 -16.06
N ALA A 220 19.83 11.97 -16.14
CA ALA A 220 19.99 12.84 -17.29
C ALA A 220 20.08 12.03 -18.59
N ARG A 221 19.41 12.52 -19.64
CA ARG A 221 19.23 11.79 -20.91
C ARG A 221 20.54 11.35 -21.56
N HIS A 222 21.56 12.22 -21.48
CA HIS A 222 22.88 12.02 -22.09
C HIS A 222 23.91 11.48 -21.10
N SER A 223 23.52 11.20 -19.86
CA SER A 223 24.42 10.59 -18.89
C SER A 223 24.82 9.19 -19.35
N GLN A 224 26.12 8.89 -19.24
CA GLN A 224 26.64 7.55 -19.47
C GLN A 224 26.23 6.59 -18.35
N GLU A 225 25.96 7.12 -17.17
CA GLU A 225 25.51 6.38 -15.99
C GLU A 225 23.99 6.15 -15.97
N ASN A 226 23.27 6.61 -17.01
CA ASN A 226 21.83 6.46 -17.06
C ASN A 226 21.44 4.97 -17.11
N PRO A 227 20.66 4.49 -16.12
CA PRO A 227 20.42 3.06 -15.96
C PRO A 227 19.47 2.48 -17.01
N TRP A 228 18.84 3.34 -17.80
CA TRP A 228 17.89 2.92 -18.82
C TRP A 228 18.53 2.97 -20.21
N LYS A 229 18.20 1.98 -21.04
CA LYS A 229 18.69 1.89 -22.42
C LYS A 229 17.60 2.33 -23.40
N GLY A 230 18.01 3.04 -24.45
CA GLY A 230 17.14 3.51 -25.53
C GLY A 230 16.60 4.94 -25.32
N ARG A 231 16.52 5.69 -26.41
CA ARG A 231 16.14 7.12 -26.44
C ARG A 231 14.80 7.39 -25.74
N HIS A 232 13.73 6.69 -26.16
CA HIS A 232 12.40 6.85 -25.59
C HIS A 232 12.37 6.53 -24.09
N VAL A 233 13.01 5.44 -23.67
CA VAL A 233 12.99 4.99 -22.26
C VAL A 233 13.68 6.00 -21.36
N ARG A 234 14.86 6.50 -21.77
CA ARG A 234 15.61 7.52 -21.03
C ARG A 234 14.79 8.80 -20.87
N ALA A 235 14.24 9.31 -21.97
CA ALA A 235 13.42 10.53 -21.96
C ALA A 235 12.16 10.38 -21.11
N ARG A 236 11.43 9.26 -21.28
CA ARG A 236 10.23 8.98 -20.49
C ARG A 236 10.56 8.89 -19.00
N ASN A 237 11.59 8.15 -18.63
CA ASN A 237 11.89 7.88 -17.22
C ASN A 237 12.48 9.10 -16.50
N ASP A 238 13.33 9.91 -17.15
CA ASP A 238 13.76 11.23 -16.64
C ASP A 238 12.53 12.10 -16.35
N LEU A 239 11.60 12.21 -17.31
CA LEU A 239 10.39 13.01 -17.13
C LEU A 239 9.50 12.48 -15.99
N ILE A 240 9.34 11.15 -15.86
CA ILE A 240 8.59 10.53 -14.76
C ILE A 240 9.16 10.94 -13.40
N VAL A 241 10.48 10.89 -13.22
CA VAL A 241 11.13 11.27 -11.96
C VAL A 241 10.93 12.76 -11.68
N ARG A 242 11.08 13.62 -12.69
CA ARG A 242 10.83 15.06 -12.57
C ARG A 242 9.38 15.39 -12.19
N TRP A 243 8.40 14.69 -12.77
CA TRP A 243 6.99 14.84 -12.39
C TRP A 243 6.75 14.44 -10.94
N PHE A 244 7.34 13.34 -10.47
CA PHE A 244 7.21 12.94 -9.07
C PHE A 244 7.84 13.93 -8.09
N MET A 245 9.06 14.39 -8.40
CA MET A 245 9.80 15.35 -7.57
C MET A 245 9.21 16.75 -7.60
N GLY A 246 8.64 17.18 -8.73
CA GLY A 246 8.10 18.53 -8.90
C GLY A 246 6.64 18.66 -8.44
N LEU A 247 5.85 17.60 -8.49
CA LEU A 247 4.40 17.65 -8.19
C LEU A 247 3.97 16.83 -6.98
N GLY A 248 4.86 15.96 -6.46
CA GLY A 248 4.56 15.11 -5.30
C GLY A 248 3.42 14.08 -5.53
N ILE A 249 3.02 13.85 -6.78
CA ILE A 249 1.86 13.01 -7.15
C ILE A 249 2.10 11.52 -6.86
N ARG A 250 1.01 10.75 -6.71
CA ARG A 250 1.05 9.29 -6.53
C ARG A 250 1.19 8.57 -7.87
N ARG A 251 1.66 7.31 -7.82
CA ARG A 251 1.77 6.43 -9.00
C ARG A 251 0.49 6.36 -9.84
N GLY A 252 -0.66 6.17 -9.17
CA GLY A 252 -1.95 6.09 -9.84
C GLY A 252 -2.29 7.39 -10.56
N GLU A 253 -2.01 8.53 -9.92
CA GLU A 253 -2.23 9.86 -10.52
C GLU A 253 -1.34 10.07 -11.74
N LEU A 254 -0.03 9.81 -11.64
CA LEU A 254 0.92 9.91 -12.77
C LEU A 254 0.45 9.08 -13.97
N LEU A 255 0.05 7.84 -13.75
CA LEU A 255 -0.34 6.92 -14.81
C LEU A 255 -1.75 7.18 -15.37
N GLY A 256 -2.58 7.95 -14.66
CA GLY A 256 -3.91 8.36 -15.11
C GLY A 256 -3.94 9.66 -15.91
N ILE A 257 -2.84 10.42 -15.94
CA ILE A 257 -2.75 11.69 -16.66
C ILE A 257 -2.84 11.46 -18.19
N ARG A 258 -3.73 12.21 -18.82
CA ARG A 258 -3.90 12.29 -20.28
C ARG A 258 -3.19 13.54 -20.82
N VAL A 259 -2.81 13.52 -22.10
CA VAL A 259 -2.22 14.68 -22.78
C VAL A 259 -3.17 15.89 -22.74
N THR A 260 -4.48 15.62 -22.85
CA THR A 260 -5.55 16.63 -22.77
C THR A 260 -5.74 17.23 -21.37
N ASP A 261 -5.14 16.64 -20.33
CA ASP A 261 -5.24 17.17 -18.96
C ASP A 261 -4.27 18.34 -18.74
N ILE A 262 -3.44 18.68 -19.73
CA ILE A 262 -2.38 19.66 -19.63
C ILE A 262 -2.73 20.88 -20.49
N ASP A 263 -2.91 22.02 -19.83
CA ASP A 263 -2.95 23.32 -20.50
C ASP A 263 -1.52 23.87 -20.57
N PHE A 264 -0.96 23.87 -21.78
CA PHE A 264 0.38 24.35 -22.09
C PHE A 264 0.49 25.88 -22.25
N ARG A 265 -0.63 26.60 -22.24
CA ARG A 265 -0.68 28.06 -22.25
C ARG A 265 -0.62 28.59 -20.81
N THR A 266 -1.36 27.96 -19.89
CA THR A 266 -1.34 28.32 -18.47
C THR A 266 -0.31 27.52 -17.65
N ASN A 267 0.34 26.53 -18.28
CA ASN A 267 1.25 25.58 -17.63
C ASN A 267 0.62 24.92 -16.40
N GLN A 268 -0.54 24.32 -16.59
CA GLN A 268 -1.28 23.62 -15.53
C GLN A 268 -1.64 22.20 -15.96
N VAL A 269 -1.72 21.29 -14.99
CA VAL A 269 -2.19 19.93 -15.20
C VAL A 269 -3.31 19.57 -14.24
N VAL A 270 -4.37 18.97 -14.77
CA VAL A 270 -5.47 18.43 -13.99
C VAL A 270 -5.12 17.02 -13.52
N ILE A 271 -5.09 16.80 -12.21
CA ILE A 271 -5.08 15.46 -11.62
C ILE A 271 -6.53 15.03 -11.44
N ALA A 272 -7.06 14.27 -12.38
CA ALA A 272 -8.45 13.81 -12.35
C ALA A 272 -8.63 12.48 -11.60
N ARG A 273 -9.86 12.22 -11.16
CA ARG A 273 -10.30 10.90 -10.68
C ARG A 273 -11.16 10.26 -11.76
N ARG A 274 -10.67 9.18 -12.36
CA ARG A 274 -11.37 8.38 -13.38
C ARG A 274 -11.29 6.94 -12.89
N ALA A 275 -12.30 6.50 -12.16
CA ALA A 275 -12.38 5.12 -11.70
C ALA A 275 -13.29 4.36 -12.65
N ASP A 276 -12.95 3.10 -12.93
CA ASP A 276 -13.69 2.27 -13.88
C ASP A 276 -13.74 2.91 -15.29
N ASP A 277 -12.64 3.55 -15.71
CA ASP A 277 -12.51 4.26 -16.98
C ASP A 277 -12.53 3.27 -18.16
N LEU A 278 -13.52 3.44 -19.05
CA LEU A 278 -13.71 2.64 -20.26
C LEU A 278 -12.56 2.81 -21.26
N ASP A 279 -11.96 4.01 -21.31
CA ASP A 279 -10.86 4.30 -22.23
C ASP A 279 -9.52 3.73 -21.73
N ASP A 280 -9.46 3.22 -20.50
CA ASP A 280 -8.25 2.61 -19.95
C ASP A 280 -8.18 1.11 -20.30
N PRO A 281 -7.33 0.69 -21.26
CA PRO A 281 -7.23 -0.71 -21.63
C PRO A 281 -6.50 -1.57 -20.59
N ARG A 282 -5.97 -0.98 -19.51
CA ARG A 282 -5.17 -1.70 -18.51
C ARG A 282 -6.10 -2.58 -17.65
N PRO A 283 -5.79 -3.88 -17.50
CA PRO A 283 -6.55 -4.76 -16.60
C PRO A 283 -6.52 -4.26 -15.16
N HIS A 284 -5.36 -3.77 -14.71
CA HIS A 284 -5.20 -3.13 -13.40
C HIS A 284 -5.11 -1.61 -13.59
N GLU A 285 -6.27 -0.96 -13.59
CA GLU A 285 -6.40 0.50 -13.69
C GLU A 285 -5.66 1.22 -12.54
N PRO A 286 -4.74 2.15 -12.87
CA PRO A 286 -4.11 3.02 -11.89
C PRO A 286 -5.09 4.09 -11.40
N ASN A 287 -5.56 3.94 -10.16
CA ASN A 287 -6.55 4.84 -9.59
C ASN A 287 -5.94 5.93 -8.69
N ALA A 288 -6.50 7.14 -8.76
CA ALA A 288 -6.16 8.24 -7.86
C ALA A 288 -6.82 8.03 -6.49
N LYS A 289 -5.99 7.90 -5.45
CA LYS A 289 -6.44 7.78 -4.04
C LYS A 289 -6.87 9.13 -3.45
N THR A 290 -6.46 10.23 -4.08
CA THR A 290 -6.61 11.58 -3.57
C THR A 290 -7.58 12.41 -4.39
N LEU A 291 -7.99 13.54 -3.83
CA LEU A 291 -8.94 14.44 -4.46
C LEU A 291 -8.38 14.98 -5.78
N ALA A 292 -9.31 15.22 -6.71
CA ALA A 292 -8.98 15.89 -7.96
C ALA A 292 -8.51 17.31 -7.66
N ARG A 293 -7.52 17.79 -8.42
CA ARG A 293 -6.91 19.10 -8.22
C ARG A 293 -6.16 19.56 -9.46
N LEU A 294 -5.98 20.87 -9.55
CA LEU A 294 -5.14 21.51 -10.55
C LEU A 294 -3.76 21.75 -9.95
N LEU A 295 -2.71 21.38 -10.67
CA LEU A 295 -1.33 21.61 -10.24
C LEU A 295 -0.59 22.48 -11.27
N PRO A 296 0.19 23.49 -10.83
CA PRO A 296 1.04 24.26 -11.72
C PRO A 296 2.24 23.41 -12.17
N LEU A 297 2.68 23.65 -13.40
CA LEU A 297 3.93 23.16 -13.97
C LEU A 297 4.88 24.34 -14.09
N SER A 298 6.16 24.15 -13.75
CA SER A 298 7.17 25.13 -14.13
C SER A 298 7.36 25.14 -15.65
N ASP A 299 7.86 26.24 -16.20
CA ASP A 299 8.12 26.37 -17.63
C ASP A 299 9.04 25.26 -18.15
N ASP A 300 10.07 24.90 -17.38
CA ASP A 300 10.97 23.78 -17.72
C ASP A 300 10.24 22.44 -17.76
N LEU A 301 9.39 22.15 -16.75
CA LEU A 301 8.65 20.88 -16.69
C LEU A 301 7.61 20.79 -17.81
N ALA A 302 6.91 21.89 -18.10
CA ALA A 302 5.97 21.99 -19.21
C ALA A 302 6.68 21.80 -20.55
N ARG A 303 7.81 22.48 -20.77
CA ARG A 303 8.63 22.37 -21.99
C ARG A 303 9.13 20.94 -22.20
N ARG A 304 9.69 20.29 -21.17
CA ARG A 304 10.14 18.88 -21.25
C ARG A 304 9.00 17.92 -21.53
N THR A 305 7.83 18.17 -20.93
CA THR A 305 6.63 17.38 -21.19
C THR A 305 6.18 17.52 -22.64
N ARG A 306 6.11 18.75 -23.16
CA ARG A 306 5.79 19.02 -24.57
C ARG A 306 6.80 18.34 -25.51
N GLN A 307 8.08 18.42 -25.19
CA GLN A 307 9.14 17.75 -25.94
C GLN A 307 8.94 16.23 -25.98
N TYR A 308 8.67 15.60 -24.83
CA TYR A 308 8.38 14.17 -24.77
C TYR A 308 7.17 13.79 -25.65
N ILE A 309 6.09 14.58 -25.61
CA ILE A 309 4.88 14.32 -26.42
C ILE A 309 5.21 14.37 -27.91
N LEU A 310 5.89 15.43 -28.36
CA LEU A 310 6.12 15.70 -29.78
C LEU A 310 7.25 14.83 -30.37
N GLU A 311 8.29 14.54 -29.60
CA GLU A 311 9.48 13.86 -30.12
C GLU A 311 9.58 12.38 -29.78
N GLU A 312 9.03 11.92 -28.65
CA GLU A 312 9.22 10.54 -28.16
C GLU A 312 7.91 9.76 -28.25
N ARG A 313 6.87 10.24 -27.55
CA ARG A 313 5.55 9.59 -27.50
C ARG A 313 4.95 9.46 -28.91
N ARG A 314 5.01 10.52 -29.72
CA ARG A 314 4.48 10.53 -31.10
C ARG A 314 5.12 9.47 -32.00
N ARG A 315 6.36 9.03 -31.71
CA ARG A 315 7.06 8.00 -32.51
C ARG A 315 6.53 6.59 -32.27
N CYS A 316 5.79 6.36 -31.18
CA CYS A 316 5.13 5.09 -30.91
C CYS A 316 3.73 5.08 -31.56
N PRO A 317 3.47 4.29 -32.62
CA PRO A 317 2.19 4.36 -33.34
C PRO A 317 0.97 4.09 -32.45
N ARG A 318 1.05 3.10 -31.55
CA ARG A 318 -0.04 2.76 -30.62
C ARG A 318 -0.36 3.88 -29.62
N ALA A 319 0.59 4.78 -29.33
CA ALA A 319 0.34 5.90 -28.44
C ALA A 319 -0.62 6.95 -29.03
N ARG A 320 -0.86 6.90 -30.35
CA ARG A 320 -1.84 7.77 -31.04
C ARG A 320 -3.27 7.28 -30.88
N GLN A 321 -3.46 6.05 -30.41
CA GLN A 321 -4.78 5.42 -30.24
C GLN A 321 -5.43 5.73 -28.88
N HIS A 322 -4.72 6.45 -28.00
CA HIS A 322 -5.24 6.79 -26.67
C HIS A 322 -4.62 8.10 -26.15
N ALA A 323 -5.24 8.67 -25.11
CA ALA A 323 -4.84 9.98 -24.58
C ALA A 323 -3.77 9.94 -23.47
N PHE A 324 -3.46 8.78 -22.87
CA PHE A 324 -2.50 8.68 -21.74
C PHE A 324 -1.13 9.28 -22.04
N LEU A 325 -0.59 10.08 -21.12
CA LEU A 325 0.68 10.79 -21.27
C LEU A 325 1.86 9.82 -21.40
N PHE A 326 2.08 8.98 -20.38
CA PHE A 326 3.24 8.09 -20.34
C PHE A 326 2.94 6.72 -20.95
N VAL A 327 3.80 6.29 -21.88
CA VAL A 327 3.63 5.03 -22.63
C VAL A 327 4.77 4.04 -22.46
N ALA A 328 4.47 2.75 -22.63
CA ALA A 328 5.47 1.70 -22.80
C ALA A 328 6.19 1.85 -24.15
N ASN A 329 7.28 1.11 -24.38
CA ASN A 329 8.04 1.21 -25.63
C ASN A 329 7.22 0.86 -26.88
N GLY A 330 6.26 -0.07 -26.74
CA GLY A 330 5.31 -0.40 -27.80
C GLY A 330 4.18 0.62 -27.99
N GLY A 331 4.14 1.70 -27.20
CA GLY A 331 3.14 2.76 -27.29
C GLY A 331 1.87 2.55 -26.46
N ALA A 332 1.66 1.39 -25.84
CA ALA A 332 0.53 1.16 -24.93
C ALA A 332 0.65 2.01 -23.64
N PRO A 333 -0.46 2.29 -22.91
CA PRO A 333 -0.40 3.03 -21.65
C PRO A 333 0.55 2.36 -20.65
N LEU A 334 1.39 3.15 -19.98
CA LEU A 334 2.34 2.59 -19.01
C LEU A 334 1.58 1.96 -17.83
N SER A 335 1.93 0.71 -17.51
CA SER A 335 1.28 -0.04 -16.40
C SER A 335 1.97 0.23 -15.06
N LEU A 336 1.27 -0.08 -13.95
CA LEU A 336 1.85 -0.03 -12.60
C LEU A 336 3.11 -0.90 -12.48
N ARG A 337 3.10 -2.09 -13.08
CA ARG A 337 4.28 -2.99 -13.12
C ARG A 337 5.42 -2.36 -13.90
N GLY A 338 5.14 -1.78 -15.07
CA GLY A 338 6.13 -1.08 -15.88
C GLY A 338 6.77 0.09 -15.13
N LEU A 339 5.94 0.90 -14.45
CA LEU A 339 6.41 1.98 -13.61
C LEU A 339 7.28 1.48 -12.45
N ASN A 340 6.88 0.42 -11.73
CA ASN A 340 7.71 -0.15 -10.67
C ASN A 340 9.06 -0.64 -11.22
N GLY A 341 9.08 -1.23 -12.42
CA GLY A 341 10.31 -1.65 -13.10
C GLY A 341 11.29 -0.51 -13.38
N VAL A 342 10.80 0.71 -13.63
CA VAL A 342 11.65 1.92 -13.77
C VAL A 342 12.49 2.13 -12.51
N PHE A 343 11.86 2.10 -11.33
CA PHE A 343 12.50 2.36 -10.05
C PHE A 343 13.30 1.19 -9.51
N SER A 344 12.86 -0.05 -9.79
CA SER A 344 13.67 -1.24 -9.50
C SER A 344 14.98 -1.20 -10.24
N ARG A 345 14.99 -0.83 -11.53
CA ARG A 345 16.23 -0.71 -12.30
C ARG A 345 17.13 0.41 -11.79
N LEU A 346 16.56 1.58 -11.51
CA LEU A 346 17.29 2.72 -10.94
C LEU A 346 17.95 2.35 -9.61
N SER A 347 17.21 1.73 -8.69
CA SER A 347 17.75 1.33 -7.38
C SER A 347 18.84 0.26 -7.48
N ASN A 348 18.73 -0.66 -8.44
CA ASN A 348 19.71 -1.74 -8.60
C ASN A 348 21.01 -1.29 -9.26
N GLN A 349 20.95 -0.29 -10.13
CA GLN A 349 22.12 0.19 -10.88
C GLN A 349 22.79 1.40 -10.23
N CYS A 350 22.15 2.01 -9.22
CA CYS A 350 22.68 3.14 -8.47
C CYS A 350 22.65 2.80 -6.97
N PRO A 351 23.50 1.86 -6.51
CA PRO A 351 23.52 1.41 -5.12
C PRO A 351 23.96 2.49 -4.12
N GLU A 352 24.58 3.57 -4.60
CA GLU A 352 24.93 4.75 -3.81
C GLU A 352 23.71 5.56 -3.38
N LEU A 353 22.59 5.44 -4.10
CA LEU A 353 21.34 6.09 -3.73
C LEU A 353 20.56 5.20 -2.76
N PRO A 354 19.85 5.78 -1.78
CA PRO A 354 18.96 5.00 -0.94
C PRO A 354 17.87 4.37 -1.81
N LYS A 355 17.30 3.24 -1.37
CA LYS A 355 16.30 2.49 -2.14
C LYS A 355 15.18 3.40 -2.66
N ILE A 356 15.14 3.58 -3.98
CA ILE A 356 14.23 4.50 -4.65
C ILE A 356 12.92 3.82 -5.01
N PHE A 357 11.81 4.44 -4.68
CA PHE A 357 10.47 4.03 -5.08
C PHE A 357 9.55 5.25 -5.18
N PRO A 358 8.45 5.20 -5.95
CA PRO A 358 7.62 6.37 -6.21
C PRO A 358 7.14 7.15 -4.99
N HIS A 359 6.83 6.47 -3.89
CA HIS A 359 6.36 7.14 -2.68
C HIS A 359 7.47 7.89 -1.92
N LEU A 360 8.74 7.54 -2.12
CA LEU A 360 9.89 8.28 -1.59
C LEU A 360 9.94 9.71 -2.14
N PHE A 361 9.63 9.89 -3.43
CA PHE A 361 9.59 11.23 -4.04
C PHE A 361 8.47 12.09 -3.46
N ARG A 362 7.35 11.49 -3.05
CA ARG A 362 6.31 12.23 -2.36
C ARG A 362 6.79 12.72 -0.99
N HIS A 363 7.53 11.91 -0.25
CA HIS A 363 8.15 12.36 1.01
C HIS A 363 9.20 13.46 0.76
N THR A 364 10.01 13.29 -0.28
CA THR A 364 11.03 14.28 -0.68
C THR A 364 10.41 15.60 -1.12
N TYR A 365 9.34 15.57 -1.91
CA TYR A 365 8.56 16.75 -2.28
C TYR A 365 8.03 17.48 -1.05
N ASN A 366 7.43 16.77 -0.08
CA ASN A 366 6.94 17.41 1.14
C ASN A 366 8.07 18.00 1.98
N TYR A 367 9.22 17.33 2.05
CA TYR A 367 10.40 17.83 2.74
C TYR A 367 10.92 19.13 2.11
N ASN A 368 11.03 19.16 0.78
CA ASN A 368 11.43 20.37 0.04
C ASN A 368 10.37 21.48 0.15
N PHE A 369 9.08 21.13 0.12
CA PHE A 369 7.99 22.07 0.33
C PHE A 369 8.04 22.71 1.72
N SER A 370 8.35 21.94 2.77
CA SER A 370 8.56 22.49 4.12
C SER A 370 9.69 23.53 4.15
N LYS A 371 10.81 23.28 3.46
CA LYS A 371 11.90 24.27 3.39
C LYS A 371 11.45 25.58 2.74
N ILE A 372 10.72 25.49 1.63
CA ILE A 372 10.17 26.67 0.95
C ILE A 372 9.13 27.39 1.83
N ALA A 373 8.34 26.64 2.60
CA ALA A 373 7.39 27.22 3.55
C ALA A 373 8.10 27.96 4.69
N ASP A 374 9.19 27.39 5.22
CA ASP A 374 10.08 28.01 6.21
C ASP A 374 10.66 29.32 5.66
N GLU A 375 11.23 29.30 4.45
CA GLU A 375 11.80 30.47 3.76
C GLU A 375 10.78 31.57 3.47
N ARG A 376 9.52 31.19 3.26
CA ARG A 376 8.39 32.13 3.05
C ARG A 376 7.69 32.52 4.35
N HIS A 377 8.18 32.06 5.50
CA HIS A 377 7.60 32.30 6.82
C HIS A 377 6.09 32.00 6.89
N LEU A 378 5.66 30.90 6.26
CA LEU A 378 4.27 30.45 6.37
C LEU A 378 4.01 29.96 7.80
N ASN A 379 2.89 30.35 8.39
CA ASN A 379 2.45 29.75 9.65
C ASN A 379 1.98 28.30 9.44
N SER A 380 2.04 27.50 10.51
CA SER A 380 1.76 26.05 10.48
C SER A 380 0.38 25.71 9.90
N GLU A 381 -0.66 26.47 10.25
CA GLU A 381 -2.02 26.24 9.74
C GLU A 381 -2.15 26.52 8.24
N ARG A 382 -1.52 27.61 7.76
CA ARG A 382 -1.49 27.93 6.33
C ARG A 382 -0.68 26.90 5.56
N GLU A 383 0.47 26.46 6.10
CA GLU A 383 1.28 25.39 5.53
C GLU A 383 0.46 24.10 5.37
N LYS A 384 -0.23 23.66 6.42
CA LYS A 384 -1.10 22.47 6.40
C LYS A 384 -2.19 22.58 5.32
N LYS A 385 -2.85 23.74 5.22
CA LYS A 385 -3.93 23.97 4.26
C LYS A 385 -3.42 23.94 2.82
N VAL A 386 -2.35 24.69 2.52
CA VAL A 386 -1.74 24.72 1.18
C VAL A 386 -1.20 23.34 0.80
N ARG A 387 -0.49 22.67 1.71
CA ARG A 387 0.00 21.31 1.48
C ARG A 387 -1.15 20.35 1.20
N SER A 388 -2.21 20.35 2.02
CA SER A 388 -3.35 19.45 1.85
C SER A 388 -4.02 19.64 0.49
N HIS A 389 -4.20 20.88 0.05
CA HIS A 389 -4.73 21.21 -1.28
C HIS A 389 -3.84 20.65 -2.40
N LEU A 390 -2.54 20.99 -2.41
CA LEU A 390 -1.57 20.52 -3.42
C LEU A 390 -1.41 18.99 -3.42
N MET A 391 -1.66 18.36 -2.28
CA MET A 391 -1.50 16.93 -2.07
C MET A 391 -2.78 16.11 -2.25
N GLY A 392 -3.90 16.80 -2.50
CA GLY A 392 -5.24 16.23 -2.66
C GLY A 392 -5.73 15.51 -1.40
N TRP A 393 -5.26 15.90 -0.23
CA TRP A 393 -5.65 15.32 1.05
C TRP A 393 -6.96 15.93 1.55
N SER A 394 -7.78 15.12 2.21
CA SER A 394 -8.87 15.64 3.03
C SER A 394 -8.29 16.41 4.21
N GLU A 395 -8.85 17.58 4.51
CA GLU A 395 -8.45 18.40 5.67
C GLU A 395 -8.55 17.60 6.98
N THR A 396 -9.52 16.68 7.07
CA THR A 396 -9.76 15.82 8.24
C THR A 396 -8.85 14.58 8.34
N SER A 397 -7.96 14.34 7.37
CA SER A 397 -7.20 13.08 7.31
C SER A 397 -6.00 13.00 8.25
N GLY A 398 -5.60 14.11 8.90
CA GLY A 398 -4.38 14.23 9.70
C GLY A 398 -3.08 14.02 8.91
N SER A 399 -3.15 13.81 7.58
CA SER A 399 -1.98 13.44 6.76
C SER A 399 -0.93 14.55 6.68
N ALA A 400 -1.34 15.82 6.82
CA ALA A 400 -0.43 16.96 6.84
C ALA A 400 0.34 17.08 8.16
N GLU A 401 -0.25 16.62 9.27
CA GLU A 401 0.36 16.69 10.61
C GLU A 401 1.62 15.84 10.73
N GLU A 402 1.71 14.73 9.96
CA GLU A 402 2.92 13.90 9.94
C GLU A 402 4.17 14.68 9.49
N TYR A 403 3.98 15.78 8.73
CA TYR A 403 5.06 16.59 8.17
C TYR A 403 5.34 17.88 8.97
N THR A 404 4.38 18.38 9.75
CA THR A 404 4.59 19.54 10.65
C THR A 404 5.31 19.17 11.94
N TYR A 405 5.45 17.87 12.26
CA TYR A 405 6.23 17.39 13.41
C TYR A 405 7.66 17.95 13.46
N ARG A 406 8.22 18.34 12.30
CA ARG A 406 9.54 18.98 12.21
C ARG A 406 9.60 20.34 12.89
N GLU A 407 8.53 21.15 12.84
CA GLU A 407 8.48 22.44 13.55
C GLU A 407 8.60 22.21 15.05
N THR A 408 7.81 21.28 15.58
CA THR A 408 7.87 20.88 16.99
C THR A 408 9.25 20.33 17.39
N GLU A 409 9.90 19.56 16.52
CA GLU A 409 11.26 19.05 16.76
C GLU A 409 12.32 20.17 16.71
N ARG A 410 12.18 21.14 15.79
CA ARG A 410 13.06 22.32 15.68
C ARG A 410 12.91 23.22 16.90
N GLU A 411 11.69 23.62 17.24
CA GLU A 411 11.39 24.44 18.41
C GLU A 411 11.84 23.76 19.71
N GLY A 412 11.58 22.45 19.84
CA GLY A 412 12.05 21.67 20.99
C GLY A 412 13.58 21.62 21.09
N ARG A 413 14.28 21.49 19.94
CA ARG A 413 15.75 21.54 19.90
C ARG A 413 16.27 22.92 20.27
N GLU A 414 15.70 23.98 19.71
CA GLU A 414 16.12 25.36 19.98
C GLU A 414 15.92 25.72 21.45
N ALA A 415 14.75 25.44 22.01
CA ALA A 415 14.47 25.62 23.44
C ALA A 415 15.43 24.80 24.32
N SER A 416 15.76 23.56 23.91
CA SER A 416 16.72 22.71 24.62
C SER A 416 18.16 23.26 24.58
N LEU A 417 18.59 23.84 23.45
CA LEU A 417 19.89 24.48 23.33
C LEU A 417 19.96 25.77 24.16
N GLN A 418 18.93 26.62 24.09
CA GLN A 418 18.83 27.82 24.92
C GLN A 418 18.86 27.49 26.42
N LEU A 419 18.23 26.39 26.83
CA LEU A 419 18.29 25.92 28.21
C LEU A 419 19.71 25.51 28.61
N GLN A 420 20.45 24.81 27.73
CA GLN A 420 21.85 24.44 27.96
C GLN A 420 22.76 25.67 28.03
N GLU A 421 22.60 26.63 27.13
CA GLU A 421 23.35 27.90 27.12
C GLU A 421 23.15 28.69 28.42
N LYS A 422 21.91 28.75 28.93
CA LYS A 422 21.59 29.40 30.22
C LYS A 422 22.18 28.69 31.45
N MET A 423 22.56 27.41 31.36
CA MET A 423 23.26 26.70 32.44
C MET A 423 24.76 27.02 32.49
N GLY A 424 25.33 27.54 31.40
CA GLY A 424 26.70 28.03 31.36
C GLY A 424 26.82 29.34 32.12
N LYS A 425 26.95 29.30 33.46
CA LYS A 425 27.41 30.47 34.21
C LYS A 425 28.85 30.80 33.80
N PRO A 426 29.23 32.06 33.57
CA PRO A 426 30.63 32.41 33.37
C PRO A 426 31.43 31.97 34.61
N ARG A 427 32.49 31.19 34.39
CA ARG A 427 33.50 31.02 35.43
C ARG A 427 34.14 32.39 35.63
N HIS A 428 33.88 33.00 36.77
CA HIS A 428 34.81 33.99 37.30
C HIS A 428 36.09 33.23 37.65
N ASP A 429 36.96 33.04 36.67
CA ASP A 429 38.35 32.76 36.95
C ASP A 429 38.92 34.05 37.56
N GLY A 430 38.78 34.14 38.88
CA GLY A 430 39.41 35.18 39.67
C GLY A 430 40.92 35.06 39.49
N ALA A 431 41.49 36.00 38.73
CA ALA A 431 42.91 36.28 38.81
C ALA A 431 43.17 36.91 40.19
N GLN A 432 43.84 36.16 41.06
CA GLN A 432 44.71 36.68 42.11
C GLN A 432 46.13 36.23 41.80
#